data_AF-A0A2G4GRR4-F1
#
_entry.id   AF-A0A2G4GRR4-F1
#
_cell.length_a   1.000
_cell.length_b   1.000
_cell.length_c   1.000
_cell.angle_alpha   90.00
_cell.angle_beta   90.00
_cell.angle_gamma   90.00
#
_symmetry.space_group_name_H-M   'P 1'
#
loop_
_entity.id
_entity.type
_entity.pdbx_description
1 polymer ?
#
loop_
_entity_poly.entity_id
_entity_poly.type
_entity_poly.pdbx_seq_one_letter_code
_entity_poly.pdbx_strand_id
1 'polypeptide(L)'
;MTRNTPMIRTTNVTTNGLGTLRTLRATSAATFITAAITVAGCGSVNTTYTRTTPADSAISAQTRVNDLFQEFFLTAKEVRMNRTKGGPMEVQIDVENNGFDYKTFSYRFDWVDTAGNVIPSQLSVWKVSNVPSGGSTVIRAIAPSDDASDFRLQLRQSES
;
A
#
# COMPACT_ATOMS: atom_id res chain seq x y z
N MET A 1 43.79 46.07 66.72
CA MET A 1 44.88 46.76 66.02
C MET A 1 44.85 46.30 64.58
N THR A 2 44.21 47.11 63.72
CA THR A 2 44.85 48.02 62.74
C THR A 2 45.16 47.28 61.44
N ARG A 3 44.41 47.55 60.36
CA ARG A 3 44.67 48.64 59.38
C ARG A 3 46.06 48.41 58.75
N ASN A 4 46.27 48.44 57.43
CA ASN A 4 45.61 49.16 56.36
C ASN A 4 46.22 48.68 55.03
N THR A 5 45.43 48.78 53.95
CA THR A 5 45.72 49.21 52.56
C THR A 5 47.17 49.15 52.02
N PRO A 6 47.36 48.86 50.72
CA PRO A 6 47.45 50.00 49.78
C PRO A 6 47.04 49.79 48.30
N MET A 7 46.64 50.92 47.71
CA MET A 7 47.06 51.48 46.40
C MET A 7 46.72 50.78 45.07
N ILE A 8 45.63 51.28 44.47
CA ILE A 8 45.55 52.00 43.17
C ILE A 8 46.48 51.56 42.03
N ARG A 9 45.89 51.14 40.90
CA ARG A 9 46.42 51.43 39.56
C ARG A 9 45.38 51.40 38.43
N THR A 10 45.32 52.52 37.71
CA THR A 10 44.77 52.83 36.36
C THR A 10 45.21 51.76 35.32
N THR A 11 44.51 51.37 34.23
CA THR A 11 43.89 52.17 33.15
C THR A 11 43.14 51.25 32.15
N ASN A 12 42.02 51.78 31.61
CA ASN A 12 41.23 51.55 30.38
C ASN A 12 41.47 50.33 29.44
N VAL A 13 40.38 49.64 29.05
CA VAL A 13 40.16 49.06 27.70
C VAL A 13 38.64 49.06 27.34
N THR A 14 38.33 49.53 26.13
CA THR A 14 37.06 49.59 25.36
C THR A 14 36.39 48.20 25.23
N THR A 15 35.08 47.95 25.07
CA THR A 15 34.15 48.30 23.96
C THR A 15 32.79 47.62 24.20
N ASN A 16 31.70 48.30 23.81
CA ASN A 16 30.41 47.84 23.25
C ASN A 16 29.76 46.51 23.69
N GLY A 17 28.51 46.58 24.18
CA GLY A 17 27.62 45.42 24.28
C GLY A 17 26.22 45.77 24.76
N LEU A 18 25.33 46.05 23.82
CA LEU A 18 23.89 46.24 24.00
C LEU A 18 23.21 44.90 24.36
N GLY A 19 22.19 44.92 25.23
CA GLY A 19 21.09 43.95 25.16
C GLY A 19 21.07 42.84 26.21
N THR A 20 20.32 43.11 27.27
CA THR A 20 19.54 42.20 28.11
C THR A 20 19.15 40.85 27.51
N LEU A 21 19.20 39.78 28.33
CA LEU A 21 18.02 39.01 28.73
C LEU A 21 18.35 38.01 29.86
N ARG A 22 17.49 38.03 30.88
CA ARG A 22 17.62 37.28 32.14
C ARG A 22 17.32 35.81 31.91
N THR A 23 18.24 34.93 32.30
CA THR A 23 18.05 33.48 32.33
C THR A 23 17.26 33.07 33.58
N LEU A 24 16.02 32.60 33.38
CA LEU A 24 15.24 31.92 34.42
C LEU A 24 15.75 30.49 34.62
N ARG A 25 15.83 30.10 35.88
CA ARG A 25 16.26 28.78 36.35
C ARG A 25 15.23 27.71 35.99
N ALA A 26 15.75 26.57 35.54
CA ALA A 26 15.01 25.34 35.32
C ALA A 26 14.59 24.69 36.65
N THR A 27 13.35 24.25 36.71
CA THR A 27 12.90 23.20 37.65
C THR A 27 11.86 22.35 36.95
N SER A 28 12.21 21.07 36.82
CA SER A 28 11.46 20.03 36.12
C SER A 28 10.35 19.47 37.00
N ALA A 29 9.13 19.36 36.47
CA ALA A 29 8.13 18.39 36.94
C ALA A 29 7.21 18.04 35.77
N ALA A 30 7.29 16.79 35.33
CA ALA A 30 6.55 16.23 34.20
C ALA A 30 5.20 15.63 34.68
N THR A 31 4.13 15.77 33.89
CA THR A 31 2.95 14.89 33.95
C THR A 31 2.33 14.77 32.55
N PHE A 32 1.91 13.55 32.24
CA PHE A 32 1.82 12.90 30.93
C PHE A 32 0.60 13.31 30.10
N ILE A 33 0.81 13.60 28.80
CA ILE A 33 -0.26 13.67 27.79
C ILE A 33 -0.35 12.30 27.11
N THR A 34 -1.37 11.50 27.47
CA THR A 34 -1.67 10.24 26.76
C THR A 34 -2.44 10.56 25.48
N ALA A 35 -1.73 10.66 24.35
CA ALA A 35 -2.36 10.70 23.03
C ALA A 35 -2.68 9.25 22.59
N ALA A 36 -3.96 8.88 22.64
CA ALA A 36 -4.44 7.63 22.05
C ALA A 36 -4.49 7.79 20.52
N ILE A 37 -3.42 7.37 19.84
CA ILE A 37 -3.41 7.28 18.38
C ILE A 37 -4.12 5.97 18.02
N THR A 38 -5.43 6.05 17.78
CA THR A 38 -6.17 4.97 17.13
C THR A 38 -5.75 4.92 15.67
N VAL A 39 -4.75 4.10 15.35
CA VAL A 39 -4.43 3.73 13.97
C VAL A 39 -5.57 2.83 13.50
N ALA A 40 -6.59 3.44 12.88
CA ALA A 40 -7.52 2.68 12.05
C ALA A 40 -6.69 2.10 10.90
N GLY A 41 -6.49 0.78 10.92
CA GLY A 41 -5.79 0.07 9.86
C GLY A 41 -6.54 0.24 8.55
N CYS A 42 -6.07 1.13 7.68
CA CYS A 42 -6.42 1.10 6.28
C CYS A 42 -5.86 -0.20 5.71
N GLY A 43 -6.71 -1.21 5.49
CA GLY A 43 -6.31 -2.40 4.75
C GLY A 43 -5.75 -1.96 3.39
N SER A 44 -4.47 -2.23 3.14
CA SER A 44 -3.83 -1.92 1.86
C SER A 44 -4.42 -2.83 0.79
N VAL A 45 -5.11 -2.23 -0.19
CA VAL A 45 -5.62 -2.93 -1.37
C VAL A 45 -4.63 -2.71 -2.51
N ASN A 46 -4.11 -3.79 -3.06
CA ASN A 46 -3.21 -3.73 -4.19
C ASN A 46 -4.04 -3.90 -5.47
N THR A 47 -3.85 -3.01 -6.44
CA THR A 47 -4.66 -2.94 -7.67
C THR A 47 -3.77 -2.96 -8.90
N THR A 48 -4.15 -3.75 -9.91
CA THR A 48 -3.43 -3.82 -11.20
C THR A 48 -4.37 -3.68 -12.39
N TYR A 49 -3.77 -3.27 -13.50
CA TYR A 49 -4.43 -2.99 -14.78
C TYR A 49 -3.75 -3.77 -15.89
N THR A 50 -4.51 -4.44 -16.75
CA THR A 50 -3.96 -5.29 -17.80
C THR A 50 -3.77 -4.61 -19.16
N ARG A 51 -4.13 -3.32 -19.29
CA ARG A 51 -4.17 -2.60 -20.57
C ARG A 51 -2.81 -2.30 -21.21
N THR A 52 -2.63 -2.77 -22.46
CA THR A 52 -1.81 -2.21 -23.58
C THR A 52 -2.21 -2.89 -24.90
N THR A 53 -3.16 -2.30 -25.66
CA THR A 53 -3.60 -2.69 -27.05
C THR A 53 -4.10 -4.14 -27.28
N PRO A 54 -4.91 -4.43 -28.33
CA PRO A 54 -5.75 -5.63 -28.36
C PRO A 54 -5.02 -6.94 -28.73
N ALA A 55 -5.23 -7.95 -27.89
CA ALA A 55 -5.24 -9.39 -28.18
C ALA A 55 -3.94 -10.11 -28.61
N ASP A 56 -2.76 -9.66 -28.17
CA ASP A 56 -1.49 -10.43 -28.26
C ASP A 56 -0.71 -10.44 -26.93
N SER A 57 -1.39 -10.16 -25.82
CA SER A 57 -0.80 -9.59 -24.60
C SER A 57 -1.03 -10.41 -23.33
N ALA A 58 -1.04 -11.75 -23.43
CA ALA A 58 -0.97 -12.61 -22.24
C ALA A 58 0.26 -12.25 -21.37
N ILE A 59 1.40 -11.91 -21.99
CA ILE A 59 2.65 -11.61 -21.30
C ILE A 59 2.59 -10.31 -20.49
N SER A 60 1.99 -9.21 -20.99
CA SER A 60 1.95 -7.94 -20.25
C SER A 60 0.93 -7.95 -19.12
N ALA A 61 -0.23 -8.59 -19.34
CA ALA A 61 -1.23 -8.79 -18.30
C ALA A 61 -0.71 -9.73 -17.21
N GLN A 62 -0.03 -10.82 -17.61
CA GLN A 62 0.57 -11.78 -16.70
C GLN A 62 1.62 -11.14 -15.80
N THR A 63 2.56 -10.35 -16.33
CA THR A 63 3.58 -9.69 -15.49
C THR A 63 2.93 -8.83 -14.41
N ARG A 64 2.01 -7.94 -14.79
CA ARG A 64 1.38 -7.01 -13.84
C ARG A 64 0.48 -7.70 -12.82
N VAL A 65 -0.15 -8.81 -13.19
CA VAL A 65 -0.93 -9.63 -12.26
C VAL A 65 0.00 -10.40 -11.33
N ASN A 66 1.08 -10.96 -11.88
CA ASN A 66 2.08 -11.68 -11.11
C ASN A 66 2.76 -10.78 -10.07
N ASP A 67 3.10 -9.53 -10.42
CA ASP A 67 3.67 -8.56 -9.48
C ASP A 67 2.76 -8.34 -8.27
N LEU A 68 1.43 -8.24 -8.46
CA LEU A 68 0.49 -8.17 -7.33
C LEU A 68 0.51 -9.43 -6.47
N PHE A 69 0.54 -10.61 -7.10
CA PHE A 69 0.52 -11.87 -6.35
C PHE A 69 1.81 -12.09 -5.57
N GLN A 70 2.94 -11.61 -6.06
CA GLN A 70 4.22 -11.70 -5.37
C GLN A 70 4.24 -10.96 -4.03
N GLU A 71 3.47 -9.88 -3.89
CA GLU A 71 3.27 -9.19 -2.61
C GLU A 71 2.59 -10.07 -1.54
N PHE A 72 1.86 -11.10 -1.98
CA PHE A 72 1.22 -12.10 -1.13
C PHE A 72 2.01 -13.42 -1.04
N PHE A 73 3.26 -13.44 -1.54
CA PHE A 73 4.08 -14.65 -1.67
C PHE A 73 3.43 -15.73 -2.56
N LEU A 74 2.62 -15.30 -3.53
CA LEU A 74 1.98 -16.13 -4.53
C LEU A 74 2.55 -15.80 -5.92
N THR A 75 2.24 -16.63 -6.91
CA THR A 75 2.70 -16.44 -8.30
C THR A 75 1.53 -16.61 -9.24
N ALA A 76 1.36 -15.70 -10.21
CA ALA A 76 0.39 -15.89 -11.29
C ALA A 76 1.06 -16.59 -12.45
N LYS A 77 0.87 -17.90 -12.55
CA LYS A 77 1.50 -18.74 -13.57
C LYS A 77 0.96 -18.49 -14.96
N GLU A 78 -0.33 -18.22 -15.06
CA GLU A 78 -0.98 -17.97 -16.33
C GLU A 78 -2.16 -17.02 -16.13
N VAL A 79 -2.32 -16.08 -17.06
CA VAL A 79 -3.49 -15.20 -17.14
C VAL A 79 -4.11 -15.40 -18.52
N ARG A 80 -5.32 -15.95 -18.54
CA ARG A 80 -6.08 -16.22 -19.76
C ARG A 80 -7.30 -15.31 -19.79
N MET A 81 -7.45 -14.53 -20.86
CA MET A 81 -8.61 -13.67 -21.07
C MET A 81 -9.17 -13.90 -22.48
N ASN A 82 -10.40 -14.38 -22.58
CA ASN A 82 -11.03 -14.76 -23.84
C ASN A 82 -12.52 -14.40 -23.82
N ARG A 83 -13.14 -14.18 -24.99
CA ARG A 83 -14.61 -14.16 -25.07
C ARG A 83 -15.15 -15.57 -24.86
N THR A 84 -16.21 -15.67 -24.05
CA THR A 84 -17.03 -16.88 -24.00
C THR A 84 -17.70 -17.13 -25.35
N LYS A 85 -18.16 -18.36 -25.62
CA LYS A 85 -18.74 -18.74 -26.93
C LYS A 85 -19.96 -17.85 -27.27
N GLY A 86 -19.73 -16.82 -28.08
CA GLY A 86 -20.75 -15.85 -28.48
C GLY A 86 -21.21 -14.92 -27.35
N GLY A 87 -20.40 -14.73 -26.31
CA GLY A 87 -20.79 -13.96 -25.12
C GLY A 87 -19.69 -13.06 -24.54
N PRO A 88 -19.84 -12.64 -23.28
CA PRO A 88 -18.97 -11.67 -22.65
C PRO A 88 -17.56 -12.21 -22.41
N MET A 89 -16.63 -11.30 -22.12
CA MET A 89 -15.25 -11.64 -21.74
C MET A 89 -15.22 -12.49 -20.47
N GLU A 90 -14.33 -13.48 -20.44
CA GLU A 90 -13.99 -14.26 -19.25
C GLU A 90 -12.49 -14.14 -19.00
N VAL A 91 -12.12 -14.00 -17.73
CA VAL A 91 -10.75 -14.09 -17.25
C VAL A 91 -10.59 -15.29 -16.33
N GLN A 92 -9.48 -16.00 -16.49
CA GLN A 92 -9.02 -17.06 -15.60
C GLN A 92 -7.55 -16.82 -15.26
N ILE A 93 -7.21 -16.92 -13.98
CA ILE A 93 -5.85 -16.73 -13.49
C ILE A 93 -5.48 -17.94 -12.65
N ASP A 94 -4.39 -18.61 -13.05
CA ASP A 94 -3.82 -19.72 -12.31
C ASP A 94 -2.82 -19.16 -11.29
N VAL A 95 -3.14 -19.34 -10.01
CA VAL A 95 -2.36 -18.84 -8.87
C VAL A 95 -1.68 -20.01 -8.19
N GLU A 96 -0.36 -19.94 -8.07
CA GLU A 96 0.46 -20.95 -7.40
C GLU A 96 1.03 -20.43 -6.09
N ASN A 97 1.14 -21.33 -5.12
CA ASN A 97 1.83 -21.11 -3.87
C ASN A 97 3.07 -22.00 -3.82
N ASN A 98 4.22 -21.41 -4.12
CA ASN A 98 5.52 -22.09 -4.08
C ASN A 98 6.12 -22.13 -2.66
N GLY A 99 5.43 -21.57 -1.67
CA GLY A 99 5.84 -21.56 -0.28
C GLY A 99 5.35 -22.79 0.51
N PHE A 100 5.85 -22.87 1.75
CA PHE A 100 5.52 -23.97 2.66
C PHE A 100 4.30 -23.69 3.55
N ASP A 101 3.83 -22.44 3.60
CA ASP A 101 2.66 -22.07 4.39
C ASP A 101 1.39 -22.02 3.54
N TYR A 102 0.26 -22.28 4.18
CA TYR A 102 -1.06 -22.02 3.60
C TYR A 102 -1.28 -20.52 3.37
N LYS A 103 -1.84 -20.13 2.23
CA LYS A 103 -2.12 -18.72 1.92
C LYS A 103 -3.60 -18.49 1.64
N THR A 104 -4.15 -17.46 2.26
CA THR A 104 -5.52 -16.99 2.04
C THR A 104 -5.48 -15.54 1.58
N PHE A 105 -6.24 -15.21 0.54
CA PHE A 105 -6.34 -13.85 0.04
C PHE A 105 -7.78 -13.54 -0.38
N SER A 106 -8.14 -12.27 -0.32
CA SER A 106 -9.38 -11.77 -0.90
C SER A 106 -9.09 -11.12 -2.24
N TYR A 107 -9.94 -11.37 -3.23
CA TYR A 107 -9.81 -10.81 -4.57
C TYR A 107 -11.14 -10.24 -5.08
N ARG A 108 -11.06 -9.25 -5.96
CA ARG A 108 -12.21 -8.66 -6.65
C ARG A 108 -11.84 -8.31 -8.08
N PHE A 109 -12.79 -8.56 -9.00
CA PHE A 109 -12.71 -8.16 -10.39
C PHE A 109 -13.67 -7.00 -10.68
N ASP A 110 -13.15 -5.94 -11.28
CA ASP A 110 -13.96 -4.87 -11.87
C ASP A 110 -13.73 -4.86 -13.39
N TRP A 111 -14.80 -4.94 -14.16
CA TRP A 111 -14.72 -4.92 -15.62
C TRP A 111 -14.68 -3.50 -16.15
N VAL A 112 -13.96 -3.27 -17.24
CA VAL A 112 -13.90 -1.97 -17.89
C VAL A 112 -14.23 -2.05 -19.37
N ASP A 113 -14.88 -0.99 -19.87
CA ASP A 113 -15.16 -0.81 -21.29
C ASP A 113 -13.89 -0.39 -22.06
N THR A 114 -14.01 -0.28 -23.38
CA THR A 114 -12.90 0.12 -24.28
C THR A 114 -12.34 1.51 -23.94
N ALA A 115 -13.17 2.41 -23.41
CA ALA A 115 -12.74 3.73 -22.96
C ALA A 115 -11.97 3.66 -21.63
N GLY A 116 -12.12 2.58 -20.86
CA GLY A 116 -11.50 2.36 -19.56
C GLY A 116 -12.43 2.69 -18.38
N ASN A 117 -13.71 2.97 -18.63
CA ASN A 117 -14.71 3.20 -17.59
C ASN A 117 -15.08 1.88 -16.92
N VAL A 118 -15.30 1.91 -15.62
CA VAL A 118 -15.78 0.72 -14.88
C VAL A 118 -17.22 0.43 -15.25
N ILE A 119 -17.48 -0.81 -15.67
CA ILE A 119 -18.82 -1.32 -15.94
C ILE A 119 -19.39 -1.80 -14.60
N PRO A 120 -20.47 -1.18 -14.08
CA PRO A 120 -21.07 -1.60 -12.82
C PRO A 120 -21.56 -3.04 -12.90
N SER A 121 -21.25 -3.83 -11.86
CA SER A 121 -21.67 -5.22 -11.79
C SER A 121 -21.98 -5.62 -10.36
N GLN A 122 -23.07 -6.36 -10.17
CA GLN A 122 -23.36 -7.02 -8.90
C GLN A 122 -22.40 -8.18 -8.62
N LEU A 123 -21.66 -8.65 -9.64
CA LEU A 123 -20.66 -9.71 -9.51
C LEU A 123 -19.28 -9.17 -9.11
N SER A 124 -19.09 -7.85 -9.10
CA SER A 124 -17.87 -7.17 -8.65
C SER A 124 -17.84 -7.06 -7.12
N VAL A 125 -17.74 -8.23 -6.47
CA VAL A 125 -17.68 -8.39 -5.02
C VAL A 125 -16.35 -9.00 -4.58
N TRP A 126 -15.96 -8.76 -3.34
CA TRP A 126 -14.81 -9.42 -2.71
C TRP A 126 -15.11 -10.91 -2.51
N LYS A 127 -14.23 -11.76 -3.02
CA LYS A 127 -14.27 -13.21 -2.85
C LYS A 127 -13.01 -13.66 -2.12
N VAL A 128 -13.13 -14.68 -1.28
CA VAL A 128 -11.98 -15.29 -0.60
C VAL A 128 -11.52 -16.49 -1.43
N SER A 129 -10.21 -16.60 -1.63
CA SER A 129 -9.55 -17.80 -2.15
C SER A 129 -8.48 -18.25 -1.18
N ASN A 130 -8.13 -19.52 -1.30
CA ASN A 130 -7.02 -20.10 -0.59
C ASN A 130 -6.17 -20.97 -1.52
N VAL A 131 -4.89 -21.07 -1.18
CA VAL A 131 -3.91 -21.86 -1.92
C VAL A 131 -3.11 -22.69 -0.91
N PRO A 132 -3.25 -24.03 -0.93
CA PRO A 132 -2.42 -24.90 -0.12
C PRO A 132 -0.92 -24.70 -0.38
N SER A 133 -0.08 -25.06 0.58
CA SER A 133 1.38 -25.07 0.42
C SER A 133 1.80 -25.97 -0.73
N GLY A 134 2.63 -25.47 -1.65
CA GLY A 134 3.02 -26.19 -2.88
C GLY A 134 1.87 -26.43 -3.86
N GLY A 135 0.69 -25.84 -3.62
CA GLY A 135 -0.52 -26.05 -4.41
C GLY A 135 -0.80 -24.92 -5.38
N SER A 136 -1.90 -25.08 -6.12
CA SER A 136 -2.42 -24.06 -7.03
C SER A 136 -3.94 -23.96 -6.94
N THR A 137 -4.47 -22.81 -7.36
CA THR A 137 -5.90 -22.55 -7.48
C THR A 137 -6.18 -21.70 -8.71
N VAL A 138 -7.42 -21.71 -9.18
CA VAL A 138 -7.85 -20.88 -10.31
C VAL A 138 -8.90 -19.89 -9.84
N ILE A 139 -8.61 -18.60 -9.98
CA ILE A 139 -9.62 -17.55 -9.80
C ILE A 139 -10.16 -17.14 -11.17
N ARG A 140 -11.46 -16.85 -11.23
CA ARG A 140 -12.14 -16.50 -12.49
C ARG A 140 -13.23 -15.47 -12.30
N ALA A 141 -13.50 -14.74 -13.38
CA ALA A 141 -14.65 -13.86 -13.49
C ALA A 141 -15.16 -13.82 -14.94
N ILE A 142 -16.47 -13.59 -15.08
CA ILE A 142 -17.14 -13.36 -16.36
C ILE A 142 -17.66 -11.92 -16.34
N ALA A 143 -17.52 -11.23 -17.46
CA ALA A 143 -17.98 -9.85 -17.60
C ALA A 143 -19.51 -9.76 -17.59
N PRO A 144 -20.06 -8.67 -17.03
CA PRO A 144 -21.51 -8.48 -16.93
C PRO A 144 -22.17 -8.20 -18.29
N SER A 145 -21.43 -7.70 -19.28
CA SER A 145 -21.90 -7.39 -20.63
C SER A 145 -20.79 -7.57 -21.67
N ASP A 146 -21.18 -7.54 -22.95
CA ASP A 146 -20.26 -7.66 -24.09
C ASP A 146 -19.42 -6.41 -24.34
N ASP A 147 -19.74 -5.30 -23.67
CA ASP A 147 -19.01 -4.02 -23.75
C ASP A 147 -17.67 -4.07 -23.01
N ALA A 148 -17.48 -5.09 -22.15
CA ALA A 148 -16.23 -5.29 -21.43
C ALA A 148 -15.11 -5.61 -22.41
N SER A 149 -14.03 -4.84 -22.30
CA SER A 149 -12.82 -5.01 -23.11
C SER A 149 -11.62 -5.49 -22.28
N ASP A 150 -11.64 -5.21 -20.97
CA ASP A 150 -10.54 -5.49 -20.06
C ASP A 150 -11.04 -5.57 -18.60
N PHE A 151 -10.17 -5.92 -17.66
CA PHE A 151 -10.50 -6.00 -16.24
C PHE A 151 -9.47 -5.28 -15.35
N ARG A 152 -9.86 -5.03 -14.10
CA ARG A 152 -8.99 -4.63 -12.99
C ARG A 152 -9.08 -5.71 -11.93
N LEU A 153 -7.93 -6.17 -11.44
CA LEU A 153 -7.84 -7.09 -10.32
C LEU A 153 -7.39 -6.32 -9.08
N GLN A 154 -8.14 -6.50 -8.00
CA GLN A 154 -7.80 -6.01 -6.68
C GLN A 154 -7.55 -7.20 -5.76
N LEU A 155 -6.47 -7.13 -5.00
CA LEU A 155 -6.10 -8.10 -3.98
C LEU A 155 -6.01 -7.40 -2.62
N ARG A 156 -6.39 -8.13 -1.57
CA ARG A 156 -6.14 -7.74 -0.19
C ARG A 156 -5.88 -8.96 0.66
N GLN A 157 -5.20 -8.75 1.78
CA GLN A 157 -5.04 -9.79 2.78
C GLN A 157 -6.42 -10.18 3.31
N SER A 158 -6.70 -11.48 3.35
CA SER A 158 -7.87 -11.94 4.07
C SER A 158 -7.55 -11.87 5.56
N GLU A 159 -8.43 -11.26 6.35
CA GLU A 159 -8.41 -11.47 7.79
C GLU A 159 -8.63 -12.98 8.02
N SER A 160 -7.70 -13.61 8.76
CA SER A 160 -7.75 -15.03 9.10
C SER A 160 -8.53 -15.24 10.39
#